data_AF-A0A8T4RUW3-F1
#
_entry.id   AF-A0A8T4RUW3-F1
#
_cell.length_a   1.000
_cell.length_b   1.000
_cell.length_c   1.000
_cell.angle_alpha   90.00
_cell.angle_beta   90.00
_cell.angle_gamma   90.00
#
_symmetry.space_group_name_H-M   'P 1'
#
loop_
_entity.id
_entity.type
_entity.pdbx_description
1 polymer ?
#
loop_
_entity_poly.entity_id
_entity_poly.type
_entity_poly.pdbx_seq_one_letter_code
_entity_poly.pdbx_strand_id
1 'polypeptide(L)'
;MAKKRGKTSSAKRTGSGILAEEKKIELELEEVGQREDSIEKEERRLEEDTKKVVEIEREIKKEVSGRPLTRFSLKDINKGIIGAFIGVVAHFGFVYGREIAERITVARASLLFICSYILIAILMYETGYREIKEKRILIFFPRRATLIYLTSIAVVIAIFMLFDMVDLSNVVGFYKQVGVTSMLASLGAGTADLFGRH
;
A
#
# COMPACT_ATOMS: atom_id res chain seq x y z
N MET A 1 -9.34 23.86 105.07
CA MET A 1 -8.75 22.67 104.41
C MET A 1 -9.84 21.99 103.60
N ALA A 2 -9.70 21.46 102.40
CA ALA A 2 -8.74 21.64 101.32
C ALA A 2 -9.48 21.24 100.02
N LYS A 3 -9.32 22.10 99.01
CA LYS A 3 -9.61 22.03 97.57
C LYS A 3 -9.94 20.64 96.94
N LYS A 4 -11.10 20.58 96.27
CA LYS A 4 -11.39 19.71 95.10
C LYS A 4 -10.40 19.99 93.97
N ARG A 5 -10.00 18.94 93.23
CA ARG A 5 -10.06 18.81 91.74
C ARG A 5 -8.99 17.84 91.23
N GLY A 6 -9.35 17.02 90.24
CA GLY A 6 -8.39 16.56 89.23
C GLY A 6 -8.47 15.09 88.82
N LYS A 7 -9.60 14.61 88.28
CA LYS A 7 -9.63 13.38 87.45
C LYS A 7 -10.68 13.51 86.33
N THR A 8 -10.40 14.35 85.34
CA THR A 8 -11.16 14.42 84.07
C THR A 8 -10.22 14.84 82.94
N SER A 9 -9.26 14.00 82.55
CA SER A 9 -8.47 14.25 81.32
C SER A 9 -8.27 13.03 80.42
N SER A 10 -8.73 11.83 80.80
CA SER A 10 -8.45 10.61 80.03
C SER A 10 -9.44 10.30 78.89
N ALA A 11 -10.65 10.87 78.90
CA ALA A 11 -11.70 10.51 77.94
C ALA A 11 -11.66 11.31 76.62
N LYS A 12 -10.83 12.37 76.53
CA LYS A 12 -10.80 13.27 75.36
C LYS A 12 -9.81 12.85 74.27
N ARG A 13 -8.97 11.83 74.50
CA ARG A 13 -7.96 11.34 73.53
C ARG A 13 -8.46 10.19 72.65
N THR A 14 -9.46 9.42 73.07
CA THR A 14 -10.00 8.29 72.30
C THR A 14 -10.95 8.73 71.18
N GLY A 15 -11.70 9.83 71.37
CA GLY A 15 -12.64 10.31 70.35
C GLY A 15 -11.99 10.92 69.09
N SER A 16 -10.80 11.52 69.17
CA SER A 16 -10.17 12.12 67.99
C SER A 16 -9.43 11.11 67.10
N GLY A 17 -9.08 9.93 67.63
CA GLY A 17 -8.50 8.84 66.85
C GLY A 17 -9.53 8.18 65.95
N ILE A 18 -10.72 7.91 66.50
CA ILE A 18 -11.84 7.27 65.77
C ILE A 18 -12.31 8.16 64.60
N LEU A 19 -12.44 9.47 64.82
CA LEU A 19 -12.79 10.44 63.77
C LEU A 19 -11.76 10.54 62.63
N ALA A 20 -10.47 10.35 62.93
CA ALA A 20 -9.43 10.35 61.90
C ALA A 20 -9.43 9.05 61.10
N GLU A 21 -9.80 7.94 61.73
CA GLU A 21 -9.89 6.61 61.12
C GLU A 21 -11.14 6.48 60.23
N GLU A 22 -12.30 7.00 60.68
CA GLU A 22 -13.52 7.09 59.87
C GLU A 22 -13.29 7.92 58.59
N LYS A 23 -12.62 9.06 58.70
CA LYS A 23 -12.32 9.92 57.54
C LYS A 23 -11.32 9.27 56.57
N LYS A 24 -10.44 8.42 57.07
CA LYS A 24 -9.49 7.67 56.24
C LYS A 24 -10.18 6.53 55.48
N ILE A 25 -11.12 5.85 56.14
CA ILE A 25 -11.97 4.82 55.54
C ILE A 25 -12.89 5.42 54.46
N GLU A 26 -13.45 6.61 54.71
CA GLU A 26 -14.29 7.32 53.74
C GLU A 26 -13.51 7.70 52.46
N LEU A 27 -12.26 8.16 52.60
CA LEU A 27 -11.37 8.42 51.47
C LEU A 27 -10.99 7.14 50.70
N GLU A 28 -10.71 6.05 51.41
CA GLU A 28 -10.42 4.75 50.78
C GLU A 28 -11.65 4.20 50.03
N LEU A 29 -12.87 4.40 50.55
CA LEU A 29 -14.12 4.04 49.88
C LEU A 29 -14.35 4.87 48.60
N GLU A 30 -14.08 6.18 48.63
CA GLU A 30 -14.15 7.02 47.42
C GLU A 30 -13.13 6.61 46.35
N GLU A 31 -11.89 6.28 46.74
CA GLU A 31 -10.87 5.79 45.80
C GLU A 31 -11.27 4.44 45.18
N VAL A 32 -11.86 3.52 45.97
CA VAL A 32 -12.35 2.24 45.46
C VAL A 32 -13.50 2.46 44.47
N GLY A 33 -14.45 3.33 44.79
CA GLY A 33 -15.55 3.66 43.87
C GLY A 33 -15.06 4.26 42.54
N GLN A 34 -14.07 5.15 42.58
CA GLN A 34 -13.47 5.72 41.36
C GLN A 34 -12.73 4.66 40.52
N ARG A 35 -12.09 3.68 41.18
CA ARG A 35 -11.44 2.56 40.48
C ARG A 35 -12.45 1.63 39.83
N GLU A 36 -13.54 1.28 40.51
CA GLU A 36 -14.61 0.45 39.94
C GLU A 36 -15.23 1.10 38.69
N ASP A 37 -15.54 2.39 38.75
CA ASP A 37 -16.04 3.15 37.59
C ASP A 37 -15.07 3.18 36.40
N SER A 38 -13.76 3.20 36.68
CA SER A 38 -12.73 3.18 35.65
C SER A 38 -12.59 1.81 34.99
N ILE A 39 -12.70 0.74 35.78
CA ILE A 39 -12.65 -0.65 35.34
C ILE A 39 -13.88 -0.97 34.48
N GLU A 40 -15.08 -0.56 34.91
CA GLU A 40 -16.30 -0.79 34.13
C GLU A 40 -16.26 -0.11 32.75
N LYS A 41 -15.69 1.10 32.69
CA LYS A 41 -15.49 1.80 31.40
C LYS A 41 -14.47 1.11 30.50
N GLU A 42 -13.43 0.53 31.08
CA GLU A 42 -12.40 -0.20 30.33
C GLU A 42 -12.94 -1.54 29.81
N GLU A 43 -13.70 -2.28 30.62
CA GLU A 43 -14.37 -3.52 30.20
C GLU A 43 -15.34 -3.29 29.05
N ARG A 44 -16.16 -2.23 29.10
CA ARG A 44 -17.08 -1.90 27.99
C ARG A 44 -16.34 -1.60 26.69
N ARG A 45 -15.19 -0.92 26.75
CA ARG A 45 -14.35 -0.65 25.57
C ARG A 45 -13.75 -1.93 25.00
N LEU A 46 -13.24 -2.81 25.87
CA LEU A 46 -12.70 -4.11 25.47
C LEU A 46 -13.78 -4.98 24.81
N GLU A 47 -15.01 -4.94 25.31
CA GLU A 47 -16.13 -5.69 24.74
C GLU A 47 -16.52 -5.17 23.34
N GLU A 48 -16.53 -3.85 23.14
CA GLU A 48 -16.76 -3.24 21.82
C GLU A 48 -15.65 -3.58 20.82
N ASP A 49 -14.39 -3.53 21.25
CA ASP A 49 -13.26 -3.84 20.37
C ASP A 49 -13.21 -5.33 20.03
N THR A 50 -13.57 -6.21 20.97
CA THR A 50 -13.70 -7.64 20.70
C THR A 50 -14.79 -7.93 19.67
N LYS A 51 -15.93 -7.23 19.74
CA LYS A 51 -17.00 -7.35 18.73
C LYS A 51 -16.52 -6.94 17.34
N LYS A 52 -15.77 -5.83 17.23
CA LYS A 52 -15.18 -5.39 15.95
C LYS A 52 -14.20 -6.42 15.38
N VAL A 53 -13.34 -7.02 16.22
CA VAL A 53 -12.39 -8.05 15.78
C VAL A 53 -13.13 -9.29 15.25
N VAL A 54 -14.21 -9.72 15.92
CA VAL A 54 -15.02 -10.86 15.47
C VAL A 54 -15.74 -10.55 14.14
N GLU A 55 -16.22 -9.32 13.94
CA GLU A 55 -16.79 -8.91 12.65
C GLU A 55 -15.75 -8.95 11.52
N ILE A 56 -14.55 -8.42 11.76
CA ILE A 56 -13.43 -8.45 10.80
C ILE A 56 -13.04 -9.90 10.48
N GLU A 57 -12.93 -10.78 11.47
CA GLU A 57 -12.63 -12.19 11.24
C GLU A 57 -13.71 -12.87 10.39
N ARG A 58 -14.98 -12.52 10.61
CA ARG A 58 -16.10 -13.06 9.84
C ARG A 58 -16.12 -12.55 8.41
N GLU A 59 -15.74 -11.30 8.18
CA GLU A 59 -15.55 -10.72 6.83
C GLU A 59 -14.40 -11.39 6.10
N ILE A 60 -13.22 -11.50 6.74
CA ILE A 60 -12.05 -12.21 6.18
C ILE A 60 -12.43 -13.66 5.88
N LYS A 61 -13.11 -14.36 6.78
CA LYS A 61 -13.50 -15.74 6.55
C LYS A 61 -14.48 -15.88 5.38
N LYS A 62 -15.41 -14.92 5.19
CA LYS A 62 -16.29 -14.89 4.00
C LYS A 62 -15.50 -14.63 2.71
N GLU A 63 -14.51 -13.76 2.76
CA GLU A 63 -13.69 -13.37 1.61
C GLU A 63 -12.70 -14.48 1.23
N VAL A 64 -12.10 -15.16 2.20
CA VAL A 64 -11.06 -16.17 2.00
C VAL A 64 -11.62 -17.60 1.84
N SER A 65 -12.80 -17.92 2.40
CA SER A 65 -13.41 -19.27 2.24
C SER A 65 -14.08 -19.50 0.87
N GLY A 66 -14.21 -18.44 0.05
CA GLY A 66 -14.70 -18.53 -1.32
C GLY A 66 -13.65 -19.09 -2.29
N ARG A 67 -13.40 -20.40 -2.25
CA ARG A 67 -12.79 -21.25 -3.31
C ARG A 67 -11.99 -20.48 -4.40
N PRO A 68 -10.66 -20.38 -4.29
CA PRO A 68 -9.83 -19.56 -5.19
C PRO A 68 -9.80 -19.99 -6.67
N LEU A 69 -10.37 -21.15 -7.03
CA LEU A 69 -10.06 -21.84 -8.30
C LEU A 69 -11.28 -22.27 -9.15
N THR A 70 -12.52 -21.97 -8.76
CA THR A 70 -13.70 -22.54 -9.46
C THR A 70 -14.54 -21.57 -10.29
N ARG A 71 -14.28 -20.25 -10.28
CA ARG A 71 -15.06 -19.31 -11.09
C ARG A 71 -14.15 -18.47 -11.94
N PHE A 72 -13.88 -18.95 -13.15
CA PHE A 72 -13.35 -18.14 -14.23
C PHE A 72 -14.26 -16.92 -14.39
N SER A 73 -13.80 -15.75 -13.97
CA SER A 73 -14.59 -14.53 -14.01
C SER A 73 -14.50 -13.92 -15.40
N LEU A 74 -15.52 -13.15 -15.81
CA LEU A 74 -15.42 -12.29 -17.00
C LEU A 74 -14.22 -11.32 -16.89
N LYS A 75 -13.82 -10.98 -15.67
CA LYS A 75 -12.59 -10.21 -15.41
C LYS A 75 -11.33 -10.97 -15.84
N ASP A 76 -11.28 -12.28 -15.63
CA ASP A 76 -10.13 -13.11 -16.00
C ASP A 76 -10.05 -13.32 -17.52
N ILE A 77 -11.20 -13.41 -18.20
CA ILE A 77 -11.28 -13.38 -19.67
C ILE A 77 -10.70 -12.07 -20.20
N ASN A 78 -11.11 -10.92 -19.65
CA ASN A 78 -10.60 -9.62 -20.09
C ASN A 78 -9.09 -9.49 -19.85
N LYS A 79 -8.58 -9.96 -18.70
CA LYS A 79 -7.14 -10.04 -18.42
C LYS A 79 -6.42 -10.93 -19.44
N GLY A 80 -6.99 -12.09 -19.77
CA GLY A 80 -6.47 -13.02 -20.76
C GLY A 80 -6.43 -12.42 -22.17
N ILE A 81 -7.47 -11.71 -22.59
CA ILE A 81 -7.52 -11.03 -23.89
C ILE A 81 -6.46 -9.91 -23.95
N ILE A 82 -6.33 -9.12 -22.90
CA ILE A 82 -5.32 -8.04 -22.83
C ILE A 82 -3.91 -8.64 -22.86
N GLY A 83 -3.66 -9.71 -22.09
CA GLY A 83 -2.39 -10.42 -22.09
C GLY A 83 -2.05 -11.03 -23.46
N ALA A 84 -3.02 -11.69 -24.10
CA ALA A 84 -2.85 -12.26 -25.43
C ALA A 84 -2.61 -11.19 -26.50
N PHE A 85 -3.35 -10.08 -26.44
CA PHE A 85 -3.16 -8.94 -27.34
C PHE A 85 -1.77 -8.33 -27.17
N ILE A 86 -1.33 -8.10 -25.92
CA ILE A 86 0.02 -7.62 -25.64
C ILE A 86 1.07 -8.61 -26.14
N GLY A 87 0.87 -9.92 -25.93
CA GLY A 87 1.79 -10.96 -26.42
C GLY A 87 1.92 -11.00 -27.94
N VAL A 88 0.79 -10.94 -28.66
CA VAL A 88 0.78 -10.88 -30.13
C VAL A 88 1.45 -9.61 -30.63
N VAL A 89 1.07 -8.45 -30.09
CA VAL A 89 1.65 -7.17 -30.51
C VAL A 89 3.14 -7.11 -30.18
N ALA A 90 3.57 -7.62 -29.02
CA ALA A 90 4.99 -7.72 -28.66
C ALA A 90 5.74 -8.63 -29.63
N HIS A 91 5.20 -9.82 -29.95
CA HIS A 91 5.81 -10.73 -30.90
C HIS A 91 5.95 -10.10 -32.28
N PHE A 92 4.89 -9.47 -32.80
CA PHE A 92 4.94 -8.72 -34.06
C PHE A 92 5.95 -7.57 -34.00
N GLY A 93 5.99 -6.83 -32.89
CA GLY A 93 6.95 -5.75 -32.69
C GLY A 93 8.39 -6.21 -32.62
N PHE A 94 8.66 -7.40 -32.10
CA PHE A 94 10.00 -8.00 -32.10
C PHE A 94 10.39 -8.51 -33.48
N VAL A 95 9.50 -9.25 -34.16
CA VAL A 95 9.78 -9.84 -35.48
C VAL A 95 9.91 -8.76 -36.55
N TYR A 96 8.96 -7.82 -36.62
CA TYR A 96 8.96 -6.74 -37.60
C TYR A 96 9.71 -5.49 -37.13
N GLY A 97 10.15 -5.45 -35.87
CA GLY A 97 10.87 -4.32 -35.30
C GLY A 97 12.12 -3.97 -36.08
N ARG A 98 12.81 -4.97 -36.62
CA ARG A 98 13.98 -4.79 -37.49
C ARG A 98 13.64 -4.09 -38.81
N GLU A 99 12.62 -4.57 -39.51
CA GLU A 99 12.21 -3.98 -40.80
C GLU A 99 11.70 -2.54 -40.63
N ILE A 100 10.97 -2.27 -39.54
CA ILE A 100 10.50 -0.92 -39.21
C ILE A 100 11.71 -0.04 -38.86
N ALA A 101 12.66 -0.54 -38.07
CA ALA A 101 13.86 0.18 -37.68
C ALA A 101 14.72 0.60 -38.88
N GLU A 102 14.78 -0.22 -39.92
CA GLU A 102 15.52 0.10 -41.16
C GLU A 102 14.90 1.29 -41.91
N ARG A 103 13.56 1.46 -41.84
CA ARG A 103 12.82 2.50 -42.57
C ARG A 103 12.69 3.82 -41.81
N ILE A 104 12.91 3.83 -40.49
CA ILE A 104 12.79 5.04 -39.68
C ILE A 104 14.10 5.83 -39.59
N THR A 105 13.96 7.15 -39.46
CA THR A 105 15.09 8.03 -39.17
C THR A 105 15.40 8.02 -37.68
N VAL A 106 16.63 8.44 -37.31
CA VAL A 106 17.05 8.55 -35.91
C VAL A 106 16.14 9.51 -35.14
N ALA A 107 15.74 10.63 -35.75
CA ALA A 107 14.82 11.59 -35.15
C ALA A 107 13.45 10.97 -34.80
N ARG A 108 12.90 10.12 -35.69
CA ARG A 108 11.66 9.40 -35.43
C ARG A 108 11.85 8.38 -34.30
N ALA A 109 12.98 7.68 -34.25
CA ALA A 109 13.29 6.77 -33.15
C ALA A 109 13.40 7.50 -31.80
N SER A 110 14.07 8.66 -31.75
CA SER A 110 14.13 9.49 -30.54
C SER A 110 12.75 9.96 -30.09
N LEU A 111 11.89 10.34 -31.05
CA LEU A 111 10.51 10.70 -30.75
C LEU A 111 9.72 9.51 -30.19
N LEU A 112 9.93 8.29 -30.69
CA LEU A 112 9.32 7.08 -30.14
C LEU A 112 9.75 6.82 -28.70
N PHE A 113 11.02 7.04 -28.35
CA PHE A 113 11.47 6.96 -26.95
C PHE A 113 10.70 7.97 -26.07
N ILE A 114 10.62 9.23 -26.48
CA ILE A 114 9.88 10.26 -25.74
C ILE A 114 8.40 9.89 -25.61
N CYS A 115 7.75 9.48 -26.71
CA CYS A 115 6.35 9.04 -26.71
C CYS A 115 6.14 7.82 -25.80
N SER A 116 7.05 6.85 -25.80
CA SER A 116 6.97 5.67 -24.94
C SER A 116 7.05 6.03 -23.45
N TYR A 117 7.88 7.00 -23.09
CA TYR A 117 7.96 7.53 -21.73
C TYR A 117 6.69 8.30 -21.34
N ILE A 118 6.15 9.14 -22.23
CA ILE A 118 4.88 9.84 -21.97
C ILE A 118 3.74 8.83 -21.79
N LEU A 119 3.71 7.79 -22.62
CA LEU A 119 2.71 6.73 -22.55
C LEU A 119 2.77 5.99 -21.21
N ILE A 120 3.97 5.62 -20.74
CA ILE A 120 4.09 4.95 -19.43
C ILE A 120 3.66 5.86 -18.28
N ALA A 121 3.99 7.16 -18.35
CA ALA A 121 3.53 8.13 -17.37
C ALA A 121 2.00 8.25 -17.38
N ILE A 122 1.36 8.36 -18.54
CA ILE A 122 -0.11 8.42 -18.64
C ILE A 122 -0.75 7.15 -18.06
N LEU A 123 -0.27 5.97 -18.43
CA LEU A 123 -0.78 4.70 -17.89
C LEU A 123 -0.61 4.63 -16.37
N MET A 124 0.53 5.06 -15.84
CA MET A 124 0.74 5.11 -14.39
C MET A 124 -0.16 6.13 -13.68
N TYR A 125 -0.45 7.25 -14.33
CA TYR A 125 -1.32 8.28 -13.77
C TYR A 125 -2.75 7.76 -13.62
N GLU A 126 -3.29 7.16 -14.68
CA GLU A 126 -4.64 6.58 -14.69
C GLU A 126 -4.81 5.48 -13.64
N THR A 127 -3.76 4.72 -13.37
CA THR A 127 -3.83 3.51 -12.54
C THR A 127 -3.55 3.73 -11.06
N GLY A 128 -2.81 4.78 -10.72
CA GLY A 128 -2.30 4.93 -9.35
C GLY A 128 -2.58 6.25 -8.70
N TYR A 129 -2.76 7.30 -9.49
CA TYR A 129 -2.74 8.66 -8.97
C TYR A 129 -4.07 9.39 -9.10
N ARG A 130 -5.02 8.83 -9.86
CA ARG A 130 -6.39 9.38 -9.92
C ARG A 130 -7.10 9.37 -8.56
N GLU A 131 -6.75 8.44 -7.67
CA GLU A 131 -7.43 8.26 -6.37
C GLU A 131 -6.69 8.93 -5.19
N ILE A 132 -5.42 9.33 -5.36
CA ILE A 132 -4.60 9.89 -4.29
C ILE A 132 -4.87 11.39 -4.16
N LYS A 133 -5.66 11.80 -3.17
CA LYS A 133 -5.98 13.22 -2.88
C LYS A 133 -4.78 14.02 -2.34
N GLU A 134 -3.73 13.36 -1.87
CA GLU A 134 -2.58 14.02 -1.26
C GLU A 134 -1.54 14.46 -2.30
N LYS A 135 -1.43 15.79 -2.49
CA LYS A 135 -0.45 16.42 -3.40
C LYS A 135 1.01 16.04 -3.11
N ARG A 136 1.34 15.59 -1.90
CA ARG A 136 2.71 15.24 -1.50
C ARG A 136 3.22 13.98 -2.22
N ILE A 137 2.34 13.05 -2.57
CA ILE A 137 2.73 11.77 -3.20
C ILE A 137 3.04 11.95 -4.70
N LEU A 138 2.49 13.00 -5.34
CA LEU A 138 2.73 13.34 -6.76
C LEU A 138 4.20 13.62 -7.10
N ILE A 139 5.04 14.03 -6.12
CA ILE A 139 6.47 14.27 -6.37
C ILE A 139 7.25 12.96 -6.63
N PHE A 140 6.77 11.82 -6.11
CA PHE A 140 7.43 10.52 -6.31
C PHE A 140 7.06 9.85 -7.64
N PHE A 141 5.99 10.32 -8.28
CA PHE A 141 5.50 9.81 -9.56
C PHE A 141 6.56 9.79 -10.68
N PRO A 142 7.24 10.91 -11.02
CA PRO A 142 8.19 10.91 -12.13
C PRO A 142 9.38 9.99 -11.88
N ARG A 143 9.82 9.84 -10.62
CA ARG A 143 10.88 8.87 -10.26
C ARG A 143 10.46 7.44 -10.55
N ARG A 144 9.25 7.05 -10.13
CA ARG A 144 8.74 5.69 -10.39
C ARG A 144 8.57 5.44 -11.89
N ALA A 145 8.01 6.39 -12.64
CA ALA A 145 7.85 6.27 -14.09
C ALA A 145 9.19 6.10 -14.81
N THR A 146 10.20 6.89 -14.42
CA THR A 146 11.57 6.76 -14.93
C THR A 146 12.16 5.39 -14.64
N LEU A 147 11.98 4.87 -13.42
CA LEU A 147 12.54 3.59 -13.03
C LEU A 147 11.93 2.44 -13.82
N ILE A 148 10.59 2.42 -13.96
CA ILE A 148 9.87 1.41 -14.76
C ILE A 148 10.29 1.50 -16.24
N TYR A 149 10.41 2.71 -16.77
CA TYR A 149 10.86 2.93 -18.14
C TYR A 149 12.29 2.44 -18.41
N LEU A 150 13.22 2.73 -17.50
CA LEU A 150 14.59 2.25 -17.63
C LEU A 150 14.65 0.73 -17.54
N THR A 151 13.87 0.11 -16.65
CA THR A 151 13.78 -1.35 -16.59
C THR A 151 13.19 -1.95 -17.87
N SER A 152 12.19 -1.31 -18.51
CA SER A 152 11.62 -1.83 -19.75
C SER A 152 12.63 -1.77 -20.91
N ILE A 153 13.39 -0.69 -21.03
CA ILE A 153 14.49 -0.58 -22.01
C ILE A 153 15.56 -1.64 -21.74
N ALA A 154 15.98 -1.81 -20.48
CA ALA A 154 16.99 -2.80 -20.12
C ALA A 154 16.53 -4.23 -20.48
N VAL A 155 15.26 -4.55 -20.24
CA VAL A 155 14.66 -5.84 -20.64
C VAL A 155 14.65 -6.00 -22.16
N VAL A 156 14.30 -4.96 -22.93
CA VAL A 156 14.36 -5.00 -24.41
C VAL A 156 15.77 -5.30 -24.90
N ILE A 157 16.78 -4.62 -24.35
CA ILE A 157 18.19 -4.84 -24.70
C ILE A 157 18.60 -6.28 -24.35
N ALA A 158 18.25 -6.76 -23.16
CA ALA A 158 18.55 -8.12 -22.72
C ALA A 158 17.90 -9.17 -23.64
N ILE A 159 16.65 -8.97 -24.06
CA ILE A 159 15.97 -9.85 -25.00
C ILE A 159 16.70 -9.86 -26.35
N PHE A 160 17.06 -8.70 -26.90
CA PHE A 160 17.82 -8.67 -28.15
C PHE A 160 19.18 -9.36 -28.05
N MET A 161 19.86 -9.25 -26.89
CA MET A 161 21.10 -9.99 -26.63
C MET A 161 20.86 -11.51 -26.59
N LEU A 162 19.78 -11.96 -25.95
CA LEU A 162 19.44 -13.39 -25.85
C LEU A 162 19.13 -14.01 -27.22
N PHE A 163 18.54 -13.25 -28.14
CA PHE A 163 18.21 -13.71 -29.48
C PHE A 163 19.29 -13.42 -30.53
N ASP A 164 20.49 -12.98 -30.12
CA ASP A 164 21.60 -12.60 -31.01
C ASP A 164 21.19 -11.59 -32.11
N MET A 165 20.23 -10.70 -31.77
CA MET A 165 19.73 -9.65 -32.67
C MET A 165 20.49 -8.33 -32.51
N VAL A 166 21.53 -8.29 -31.66
CA VAL A 166 22.33 -7.08 -31.41
C VAL A 166 23.43 -6.96 -32.46
N ASP A 167 23.26 -6.02 -33.38
CA ASP A 167 24.34 -5.64 -34.30
C ASP A 167 25.14 -4.47 -33.72
N LEU A 168 26.24 -4.79 -33.01
CA LEU A 168 27.16 -3.78 -32.46
C LEU A 168 27.93 -3.02 -33.55
N SER A 169 28.02 -3.56 -34.77
CA SER A 169 28.67 -2.87 -35.90
C SER A 169 27.79 -1.73 -36.42
N ASN A 170 26.46 -1.86 -36.28
CA ASN A 170 25.48 -0.85 -36.65
C ASN A 170 24.71 -0.33 -35.42
N VAL A 171 25.41 0.40 -34.55
CA VAL A 171 24.84 1.01 -33.34
C VAL A 171 23.62 1.87 -33.63
N VAL A 172 23.59 2.55 -34.80
CA VAL A 172 22.46 3.38 -35.22
C VAL A 172 21.22 2.52 -35.53
N GLY A 173 21.40 1.40 -36.23
CA GLY A 173 20.34 0.43 -36.48
C GLY A 173 19.79 -0.14 -35.18
N PHE A 174 20.69 -0.54 -34.26
CA PHE A 174 20.31 -1.05 -32.96
C PHE A 174 19.52 -0.03 -32.12
N TYR A 175 19.96 1.23 -32.08
CA TYR A 175 19.22 2.31 -31.40
C TYR A 175 17.79 2.46 -31.94
N LYS A 176 17.61 2.41 -33.26
CA LYS A 176 16.29 2.48 -33.89
C LYS A 176 15.42 1.27 -33.53
N GLN A 177 15.99 0.07 -33.52
CA GLN A 177 15.27 -1.15 -33.11
C GLN A 177 14.78 -1.08 -31.67
N VAL A 178 15.64 -0.64 -30.75
CA VAL A 178 15.26 -0.44 -29.35
C VAL A 178 14.17 0.63 -29.23
N GLY A 179 14.24 1.72 -30.01
CA GLY A 179 13.20 2.76 -29.98
C GLY A 179 11.83 2.32 -30.50
N VAL A 180 11.78 1.45 -31.52
CA VAL A 180 10.52 0.88 -32.02
C VAL A 180 9.91 -0.06 -30.98
N THR A 181 10.73 -0.90 -30.37
CA THR A 181 10.28 -1.91 -29.41
C THR A 181 10.01 -1.35 -28.02
N SER A 182 10.64 -0.23 -27.64
CA SER A 182 10.45 0.41 -26.32
C SER A 182 9.02 0.88 -26.10
N MET A 183 8.30 1.26 -27.16
CA MET A 183 6.89 1.67 -27.05
C MET A 183 6.01 0.50 -26.59
N LEU A 184 6.21 -0.68 -27.17
CA LEU A 184 5.49 -1.89 -26.80
C LEU A 184 5.90 -2.40 -25.42
N ALA A 185 7.20 -2.39 -25.13
CA ALA A 185 7.73 -2.77 -23.83
C ALA A 185 7.20 -1.85 -22.71
N SER A 186 7.12 -0.53 -22.96
CA SER A 186 6.57 0.44 -22.01
C SER A 186 5.07 0.26 -21.81
N LEU A 187 4.32 -0.07 -22.87
CA LEU A 187 2.90 -0.39 -22.76
C LEU A 187 2.68 -1.67 -21.95
N GLY A 188 3.48 -2.72 -22.20
CA GLY A 188 3.43 -3.96 -21.42
C GLY A 188 3.79 -3.74 -19.95
N ALA A 189 4.87 -3.01 -19.68
CA ALA A 189 5.30 -2.69 -18.31
C ALA A 189 4.28 -1.83 -17.56
N GLY A 190 3.74 -0.78 -18.20
CA GLY A 190 2.69 0.06 -17.62
C GLY A 190 1.39 -0.72 -17.36
N THR A 191 1.06 -1.68 -18.23
CA THR A 191 -0.11 -2.56 -18.04
C THR A 191 0.11 -3.59 -16.93
N ALA A 192 1.31 -4.14 -16.79
CA ALA A 192 1.63 -5.04 -15.68
C ALA A 192 1.54 -4.30 -14.32
N ASP A 193 2.02 -3.06 -14.27
CA ASP A 193 1.89 -2.20 -13.09
C ASP A 193 0.42 -1.89 -12.75
N LEU A 194 -0.45 -1.80 -13.77
CA LEU A 194 -1.91 -1.67 -13.61
C LEU A 194 -2.51 -2.90 -12.92
N PHE A 195 -2.09 -4.10 -13.30
CA PHE A 195 -2.67 -5.35 -12.80
C PHE A 195 -2.11 -5.81 -11.45
N GLY A 196 -0.90 -5.41 -11.08
CA GLY A 196 -0.24 -5.83 -9.82
C GLY A 196 -0.81 -5.20 -8.54
N ARG A 197 -1.85 -4.37 -8.63
CA ARG A 197 -2.44 -3.64 -7.50
C ARG A 197 -3.64 -4.32 -6.81
N HIS A 198 -3.90 -5.59 -7.12
CA HIS A 198 -4.97 -6.38 -6.51
C HIS A 198 -4.48 -7.75 -6.03
#